data_AF-A0A392QAU1-F1
#
_entry.id   AF-A0A392QAU1-F1
#
_cell.length_a   1.000
_cell.length_b   1.000
_cell.length_c   1.000
_cell.angle_alpha   90.00
_cell.angle_beta   90.00
_cell.angle_gamma   90.00
#
_symmetry.space_group_name_H-M   'P 1'
#
loop_
_entity.id
_entity.type
_entity.pdbx_description
1 polymer ?
#
loop_
_entity_poly.entity_id
_entity_poly.type
_entity_poly.pdbx_seq_one_letter_code
_entity_poly.pdbx_strand_id
1 'polypeptide(L)'
;MEVVGCISGDIDKNPLVASRLHMVHVDDVARAHIFLLEHPNPKGRYNCSPFIATIDEIVHIISSNYPQFQIPTSKELIEVKGPKLPHLTSKKLMDDGFKFKYSLEEMFEDAIECCK
;
A
#
# COMPACT_ATOMS: atom_id res chain seq x y z
N MET A 1 -7.33 -0.61 -3.44
CA MET A 1 -8.66 -1.10 -2.99
C MET A 1 -8.64 -1.65 -1.55
N GLU A 2 -7.57 -1.47 -0.76
CA GLU A 2 -7.47 -2.02 0.62
C GLU A 2 -7.54 -0.95 1.75
N VAL A 3 -7.35 0.34 1.42
CA VAL A 3 -7.34 1.42 2.43
C VAL A 3 -8.70 1.60 3.12
N VAL A 4 -9.80 1.51 2.36
CA VAL A 4 -11.16 1.70 2.89
C VAL A 4 -11.53 0.63 3.93
N GLY A 5 -11.16 -0.64 3.68
CA GLY A 5 -11.38 -1.73 4.63
C GLY A 5 -10.58 -1.57 5.93
N CYS A 6 -9.43 -0.89 5.85
CA CYS A 6 -8.65 -0.57 7.05
C CYS A 6 -9.31 0.51 7.92
N ILE A 7 -9.98 1.47 7.29
CA ILE A 7 -10.63 2.61 7.96
C ILE A 7 -12.00 2.21 8.53
N SER A 8 -12.74 1.30 7.88
CA SER A 8 -14.10 0.91 8.30
C SER A 8 -14.15 -0.07 9.49
N GLY A 9 -12.99 -0.59 9.93
CA GLY A 9 -12.94 -1.60 10.99
C GLY A 9 -13.38 -3.01 10.55
N ASP A 10 -13.57 -3.23 9.25
CA ASP A 10 -13.98 -4.54 8.70
C ASP A 10 -12.82 -5.55 8.57
N ILE A 11 -11.60 -5.16 8.97
CA ILE A 11 -10.40 -6.03 8.92
C ILE A 11 -10.58 -7.31 9.76
N ASP A 12 -11.33 -7.23 10.86
CA ASP A 12 -11.38 -8.25 11.92
C ASP A 12 -12.18 -9.52 11.54
N LYS A 13 -12.97 -9.49 10.47
CA LYS A 13 -13.89 -10.61 10.15
C LYS A 13 -13.45 -11.54 9.02
N ASN A 14 -12.30 -11.28 8.37
CA ASN A 14 -11.88 -12.06 7.23
C ASN A 14 -10.51 -12.74 7.43
N PRO A 15 -10.48 -14.07 7.69
CA PRO A 15 -9.23 -14.82 7.89
C PRO A 15 -8.33 -14.92 6.64
N LEU A 16 -8.77 -14.37 5.50
CA LEU A 16 -7.98 -14.27 4.27
C LEU A 16 -7.21 -12.95 4.15
N VAL A 17 -7.43 -11.97 5.03
CA VAL A 17 -6.68 -10.71 5.01
C VAL A 17 -5.23 -11.00 5.32
N ALA A 18 -4.33 -10.70 4.38
CA ALA A 18 -2.90 -10.87 4.59
C ALA A 18 -2.42 -9.99 5.75
N SER A 19 -1.53 -10.53 6.59
CA SER A 19 -0.94 -9.78 7.73
C SER A 19 -0.01 -8.65 7.27
N ARG A 20 0.30 -8.61 5.96
CA ARG A 20 1.17 -7.63 5.32
C ARG A 20 0.77 -7.44 3.87
N LEU A 21 0.65 -6.18 3.45
CA LEU A 21 0.10 -5.74 2.18
C LEU A 21 1.15 -5.05 1.31
N HIS A 22 1.02 -5.24 -0.01
CA HIS A 22 1.81 -4.56 -1.03
C HIS A 22 1.07 -3.31 -1.47
N MET A 23 1.75 -2.17 -1.45
CA MET A 23 1.10 -0.89 -1.68
C MET A 23 1.92 -0.02 -2.64
N VAL A 24 1.20 0.75 -3.45
CA VAL A 24 1.74 1.70 -4.42
C VAL A 24 0.74 2.83 -4.61
N HIS A 25 1.26 4.06 -4.70
CA HIS A 25 0.44 5.23 -5.02
C HIS A 25 -0.16 5.11 -6.43
N VAL A 26 -1.44 5.46 -6.61
CA VAL A 26 -2.11 5.32 -7.91
C VAL A 26 -1.45 6.16 -9.00
N ASP A 27 -0.97 7.36 -8.67
CA ASP A 27 -0.22 8.20 -9.60
C ASP A 27 1.15 7.60 -9.94
N ASP A 28 1.82 6.91 -9.02
CA ASP A 28 3.06 6.17 -9.35
C ASP A 28 2.80 5.01 -10.31
N VAL A 29 1.63 4.36 -10.23
CA VAL A 29 1.22 3.35 -11.22
C VAL A 29 1.05 4.00 -12.59
N ALA A 30 0.35 5.12 -12.69
CA ALA A 30 0.16 5.84 -13.96
C ALA A 30 1.51 6.31 -14.55
N ARG A 31 2.37 6.90 -13.72
CA ARG A 31 3.73 7.31 -14.09
C ARG A 31 4.57 6.13 -14.57
N ALA A 32 4.48 4.97 -13.92
CA ALA A 32 5.21 3.77 -14.34
C ALA A 32 4.74 3.25 -15.71
N HIS A 33 3.44 3.34 -16.01
CA HIS A 33 2.92 2.99 -17.33
C HIS A 33 3.49 3.91 -18.42
N ILE A 34 3.49 5.23 -18.20
CA ILE A 34 4.07 6.20 -19.14
C ILE A 34 5.58 5.94 -19.31
N PHE A 35 6.30 5.76 -18.19
CA PHE A 35 7.72 5.48 -18.21
C PHE A 35 8.06 4.23 -19.05
N LEU A 36 7.34 3.12 -18.86
CA LEU A 36 7.58 1.89 -19.62
C LEU A 36 7.16 2.01 -21.09
N LEU A 37 6.13 2.81 -21.39
CA LEU A 37 5.71 3.10 -22.77
C LEU A 37 6.80 3.88 -23.53
N GLU A 38 7.44 4.84 -22.88
CA GLU A 38 8.49 5.69 -23.46
C GLU A 38 9.88 5.03 -23.41
N HIS A 39 10.04 3.96 -22.62
CA HIS A 39 11.31 3.26 -22.49
C HIS A 39 11.68 2.56 -23.82
N PRO A 40 12.92 2.69 -24.33
CA PRO A 40 13.28 2.16 -25.66
C PRO A 40 13.12 0.65 -25.84
N ASN A 41 13.17 -0.14 -24.77
CA ASN A 41 13.08 -1.60 -24.84
C ASN A 41 12.65 -2.24 -23.50
N PRO A 42 11.42 -2.00 -23.01
CA PRO A 42 10.92 -2.65 -21.81
C PRO A 42 10.80 -4.16 -22.06
N LYS A 43 11.40 -4.99 -21.20
CA LYS A 43 11.43 -6.45 -21.42
C LYS A 43 10.59 -7.17 -20.39
N GLY A 44 9.44 -7.71 -20.81
CA GLY A 44 8.63 -8.60 -19.98
C GLY A 44 7.98 -7.90 -18.77
N ARG A 45 7.90 -8.61 -17.64
CA ARG A 45 7.11 -8.17 -16.48
C ARG A 45 7.91 -7.26 -15.53
N TYR A 46 7.21 -6.31 -14.91
CA TYR A 46 7.73 -5.40 -13.89
C TYR A 46 6.79 -5.41 -12.68
N ASN A 47 7.36 -5.46 -11.48
CA ASN A 47 6.62 -5.14 -10.26
C ASN A 47 6.63 -3.62 -10.07
N CYS A 48 5.48 -3.07 -9.67
CA CYS A 48 5.30 -1.66 -9.30
C CYS A 48 4.66 -1.61 -7.91
N SER A 49 5.47 -1.92 -6.90
CA SER A 49 5.09 -2.04 -5.49
C SER A 49 6.27 -1.61 -4.62
N PRO A 50 6.43 -0.31 -4.33
CA PRO A 50 7.55 0.20 -3.55
C PRO A 50 7.41 -0.10 -2.06
N PHE A 51 6.19 -0.30 -1.57
CA PHE A 51 5.91 -0.46 -0.15
C PHE A 51 5.38 -1.84 0.16
N ILE A 52 5.81 -2.35 1.32
CA ILE A 52 5.21 -3.49 1.97
C ILE A 52 5.00 -3.15 3.45
N ALA A 53 3.76 -3.16 3.92
CA ALA A 53 3.40 -2.72 5.26
C ALA A 53 2.50 -3.75 5.95
N THR A 54 2.78 -4.00 7.22
CA THR A 54 1.93 -4.80 8.11
C THR A 54 0.67 -4.04 8.47
N ILE A 55 -0.38 -4.75 8.88
CA ILE A 55 -1.61 -4.12 9.38
C ILE A 55 -1.30 -3.18 10.57
N ASP A 56 -0.39 -3.58 11.47
CA ASP A 56 0.02 -2.76 12.61
C ASP A 56 0.67 -1.43 12.18
N GLU A 57 1.56 -1.47 11.18
CA GLU A 57 2.19 -0.25 10.63
C GLU A 57 1.16 0.67 9.97
N ILE A 58 0.20 0.09 9.23
CA ILE A 58 -0.88 0.84 8.59
C ILE A 58 -1.75 1.53 9.65
N VAL A 59 -2.18 0.79 10.67
CA VAL A 59 -2.99 1.32 11.78
C VAL A 59 -2.24 2.42 12.51
N HIS A 60 -0.94 2.25 12.74
CA HIS A 60 -0.12 3.27 13.38
C HIS A 60 -0.05 4.57 12.57
N ILE A 61 0.17 4.49 11.25
CA ILE A 61 0.20 5.66 10.36
C ILE A 61 -1.14 6.39 10.40
N ILE A 62 -2.25 5.67 10.21
CA ILE A 62 -3.57 6.31 10.10
C ILE A 62 -3.99 6.88 11.47
N SER A 63 -3.82 6.14 12.57
CA SER A 63 -4.20 6.64 13.91
C SER A 63 -3.38 7.84 14.37
N SER A 64 -2.11 7.94 13.96
CA SER A 64 -1.25 9.08 14.29
C SER A 64 -1.62 10.34 13.51
N ASN A 65 -1.97 10.20 12.23
CA ASN A 65 -2.26 11.33 11.34
C ASN A 65 -3.76 11.73 11.34
N TYR A 66 -4.65 10.81 11.68
CA TYR A 66 -6.10 11.00 11.63
C TYR A 66 -6.79 10.50 12.91
N PRO A 67 -6.52 11.13 14.07
CA PRO A 67 -7.05 10.69 15.36
C PRO A 67 -8.59 10.77 15.46
N GLN A 68 -9.26 11.48 14.54
CA GLN A 68 -10.72 11.53 14.45
C GLN A 68 -11.34 10.20 13.99
N PHE A 69 -10.58 9.33 13.31
CA PHE A 69 -11.05 8.00 12.97
C PHE A 69 -10.87 7.08 14.17
N GLN A 70 -11.95 6.46 14.64
CA GLN A 70 -11.92 5.46 15.72
C GLN A 70 -11.42 4.12 15.17
N ILE A 71 -10.12 4.04 14.87
CA ILE A 71 -9.49 2.84 14.33
C ILE A 71 -9.27 1.84 15.48
N PRO A 72 -9.61 0.55 15.28
CA PRO A 72 -9.32 -0.49 16.25
C PRO A 72 -7.83 -0.49 16.62
N THR A 73 -7.55 -0.68 17.90
CA THR A 73 -6.16 -0.72 18.37
C THR A 73 -5.43 -1.94 17.81
N SER A 74 -4.10 -1.85 17.64
CA SER A 74 -3.28 -3.00 17.23
C SER A 74 -3.59 -4.24 18.07
N LYS A 75 -3.89 -4.11 19.37
CA LYS A 75 -4.29 -5.22 20.24
C LYS A 75 -5.57 -5.95 19.83
N GLU A 76 -6.53 -5.25 19.24
CA GLU A 76 -7.75 -5.83 18.68
C GLU A 76 -7.48 -6.49 17.32
N LEU A 77 -6.42 -6.07 16.62
CA LEU A 77 -6.01 -6.59 15.31
C LEU A 77 -4.91 -7.67 15.38
N ILE A 78 -4.36 -7.96 16.57
CA ILE A 78 -3.33 -8.98 16.83
C ILE A 78 -3.80 -10.41 16.41
N GLU A 79 -5.09 -10.63 16.20
CA GLU A 79 -5.63 -11.90 15.72
C GLU A 79 -5.57 -12.09 14.19
N VAL A 80 -5.12 -11.10 13.40
CA VAL A 80 -4.93 -11.24 11.94
C VAL A 80 -3.71 -12.15 11.66
N LYS A 81 -3.92 -13.47 11.78
CA LYS A 81 -2.97 -14.54 11.40
C LYS A 81 -2.95 -14.80 9.89
N GLY A 82 -3.16 -13.75 9.12
CA GLY A 82 -3.18 -13.80 7.67
C GLY A 82 -1.86 -14.22 7.06
N PRO A 83 -1.86 -14.77 5.83
CA PRO A 83 -0.64 -15.17 5.14
C PRO A 83 0.34 -13.99 5.03
N LYS A 84 1.62 -14.24 5.33
CA LYS A 84 2.69 -13.28 5.05
C LYS A 84 3.05 -13.36 3.58
N LEU A 85 2.57 -12.40 2.78
CA LEU A 85 2.89 -12.35 1.35
C LEU A 85 4.40 -12.16 1.15
N PRO A 86 5.01 -12.82 0.14
CA PRO A 86 6.40 -12.63 -0.21
C PRO A 86 6.63 -11.19 -0.68
N HIS A 87 7.84 -10.65 -0.48
CA HIS A 87 8.15 -9.29 -0.91
C HIS A 87 8.30 -9.21 -2.43
N LEU A 88 7.40 -8.49 -3.08
CA LEU A 88 7.45 -8.14 -4.50
C LEU A 88 8.40 -6.97 -4.70
N THR A 89 9.67 -7.27 -4.97
CA THR A 89 10.65 -6.21 -5.21
C THR A 89 10.35 -5.47 -6.52
N SER A 90 10.38 -4.13 -6.47
CA SER A 90 10.32 -3.23 -7.62
C SER A 90 11.69 -2.90 -8.21
N LYS A 91 12.74 -3.61 -7.76
CA LYS A 91 14.13 -3.33 -8.13
C LYS A 91 14.35 -3.21 -9.63
N LYS A 92 13.77 -4.10 -10.43
CA LYS A 92 13.91 -4.05 -11.90
C LYS A 92 13.38 -2.75 -12.51
N LEU A 93 12.22 -2.27 -12.04
CA LEU A 93 11.62 -1.01 -12.51
C LEU A 93 12.53 0.18 -12.12
N MET A 94 13.10 0.15 -10.92
CA MET A 94 14.00 1.19 -10.42
C MET A 94 15.37 1.15 -11.12
N ASP A 95 15.92 -0.03 -11.37
CA ASP A 95 17.20 -0.23 -12.07
C ASP A 95 17.11 0.29 -13.53
N ASP A 96 15.93 0.24 -14.15
CA ASP A 96 15.68 0.84 -15.48
C ASP A 96 15.54 2.37 -15.44
N GLY A 97 15.49 2.98 -14.24
CA GLY A 97 15.53 4.43 -14.03
C GLY A 97 14.24 5.05 -13.50
N PHE A 98 13.18 4.26 -13.27
CA PHE A 98 11.95 4.77 -12.67
C PHE A 98 12.15 5.19 -11.21
N LYS A 99 11.54 6.31 -10.82
CA LYS A 99 11.57 6.80 -9.43
C LYS A 99 10.15 6.97 -8.93
N PHE A 100 9.79 6.21 -7.91
CA PHE A 100 8.59 6.44 -7.11
C PHE A 100 8.64 7.85 -6.52
N LYS A 101 7.51 8.55 -6.58
CA LYS A 101 7.41 9.95 -6.14
C LYS A 101 6.77 10.06 -4.77
N TYR A 102 5.80 9.21 -4.47
CA TYR A 102 4.95 9.36 -3.30
C TYR A 102 5.36 8.41 -2.18
N SER A 103 5.25 8.87 -0.94
CA SER A 103 5.42 8.07 0.26
C SER A 103 4.19 7.21 0.57
N LEU A 104 4.31 6.36 1.59
CA LEU A 104 3.19 5.57 2.08
C LEU A 104 2.15 6.48 2.76
N GLU A 105 2.61 7.50 3.47
CA GLU A 105 1.78 8.49 4.15
C GLU A 105 0.98 9.36 3.18
N GLU A 106 1.63 9.88 2.12
CA GLU A 106 0.97 10.66 1.06
C GLU A 106 -0.13 9.84 0.37
N MET A 107 0.10 8.54 0.17
CA MET A 107 -0.92 7.64 -0.38
C MET A 107 -2.15 7.49 0.53
N PHE A 108 -1.95 7.41 1.85
CA PHE A 108 -3.08 7.37 2.77
C PHE A 108 -3.79 8.72 2.86
N GLU A 109 -3.05 9.82 2.84
CA GLU A 109 -3.59 11.18 2.83
C GLU A 109 -4.47 11.43 1.62
N ASP A 110 -3.93 11.27 0.41
CA ASP A 110 -4.68 11.46 -0.84
C ASP A 110 -5.93 10.58 -0.90
N ALA A 111 -5.84 9.33 -0.43
CA ALA A 111 -6.98 8.41 -0.39
C ALA A 111 -8.07 8.87 0.60
N ILE A 112 -7.68 9.31 1.80
CA ILE A 112 -8.60 9.77 2.83
C ILE A 112 -9.25 11.09 2.41
N GLU A 113 -8.49 12.03 1.85
CA GLU A 113 -9.00 13.32 1.38
C GLU A 113 -9.99 13.16 0.23
N CYS A 114 -9.73 12.24 -0.70
CA CYS A 114 -10.65 11.91 -1.79
C CYS A 114 -11.99 11.34 -1.31
N CYS A 115 -12.02 10.69 -0.15
CA CYS A 115 -13.23 10.07 0.42
C CYS A 115 -14.01 10.95 1.40
N LYS A 116 -13.54 12.16 1.73
CA LYS A 116 -14.28 13.14 2.53
C LYS A 116 -15.42 13.77 1.71
#